data_AF-A0A1J0P8A8-F1
#
_entry.id   AF-A0A1J0P8A8-F1
#
_cell.length_a   1.000
_cell.length_b   1.000
_cell.length_c   1.000
_cell.angle_alpha   90.00
_cell.angle_beta   90.00
_cell.angle_gamma   90.00
#
_symmetry.space_group_name_H-M   'P 1'
#
loop_
_entity.id
_entity.type
_entity.pdbx_description
1 polymer ?
#
loop_
_entity_poly.entity_id
_entity_poly.type
_entity_poly.pdbx_seq_one_letter_code
_entity_poly.pdbx_strand_id
1 'polypeptide(L)'
;MLQLCLPFQFALVHASAWPRPSARARHRRRLVCSCSGFQQLALSLTPRRPPRSRPQRQRSRPRLSPAHALALEHLELADKIAGNFARRTSHPFDDLRQLAVIGLLKAAARFDGTGGRSFRPYARTYANGEITHYLRDHGFAIKVPPSWRDLYASGQKLLREGQPPDAISQRLGITAERWREIQDACSITVIALQPDS
;
A
#
# COMPACT_ATOMS: atom_id res chain seq x y z
N MET A 1 -31.45 -13.98 31.50
CA MET A 1 -30.93 -15.37 31.49
C MET A 1 -31.63 -16.12 30.37
N LEU A 2 -30.97 -16.29 29.23
CA LEU A 2 -31.16 -17.42 28.30
C LEU A 2 -30.06 -17.31 27.25
N GLN A 3 -29.13 -18.24 27.40
CA GLN A 3 -27.81 -18.30 26.78
C GLN A 3 -27.94 -19.29 25.62
N LEU A 4 -28.00 -18.80 24.38
CA LEU A 4 -27.99 -19.65 23.20
C LEU A 4 -26.53 -19.96 22.83
N CYS A 5 -26.08 -21.12 23.33
CA CYS A 5 -24.93 -21.84 22.83
C CYS A 5 -25.21 -22.32 21.39
N LEU A 6 -24.38 -21.89 20.43
CA LEU A 6 -24.18 -22.62 19.18
C LEU A 6 -22.69 -22.97 19.06
N PRO A 7 -22.32 -24.26 18.99
CA PRO A 7 -20.95 -24.67 18.74
C PRO A 7 -20.68 -24.63 17.23
N PHE A 8 -19.96 -23.61 16.77
CA PHE A 8 -19.46 -23.56 15.39
C PHE A 8 -18.20 -24.43 15.28
N GLN A 9 -18.38 -25.67 14.82
CA GLN A 9 -17.30 -26.57 14.43
C GLN A 9 -16.55 -25.98 13.23
N PHE A 10 -15.34 -25.48 13.46
CA PHE A 10 -14.37 -25.22 12.39
C PHE A 10 -13.79 -26.55 11.92
N ALA A 11 -14.23 -26.99 10.74
CA ALA A 11 -13.66 -28.11 10.02
C ALA A 11 -12.22 -27.77 9.61
N LEU A 12 -11.27 -28.57 10.10
CA LEU A 12 -9.93 -28.70 9.50
C LEU A 12 -10.11 -29.27 8.09
N VAL A 13 -9.81 -28.47 7.06
CA VAL A 13 -9.58 -28.98 5.71
C VAL A 13 -8.08 -29.19 5.53
N HIS A 14 -7.76 -30.45 5.27
CA HIS A 14 -6.45 -30.99 5.00
C HIS A 14 -5.69 -30.25 3.88
N ALA A 15 -4.39 -30.09 4.14
CA ALA A 15 -3.36 -29.87 3.15
C ALA A 15 -3.51 -30.87 1.98
N SER A 16 -3.76 -30.34 0.78
CA SER A 16 -3.59 -31.07 -0.47
C SER A 16 -2.51 -30.37 -1.30
N ALA A 17 -1.43 -31.13 -1.46
CA ALA A 17 -0.31 -31.00 -2.37
C ALA A 17 -0.51 -30.03 -3.55
N TRP A 18 0.38 -29.03 -3.62
CA TRP A 18 0.62 -28.27 -4.85
C TRP A 18 1.22 -29.20 -5.92
N PRO A 19 0.60 -29.31 -7.12
CA PRO A 19 1.17 -30.09 -8.20
C PRO A 19 2.35 -29.35 -8.83
N ARG A 20 3.50 -30.02 -8.88
CA ARG A 20 4.68 -29.58 -9.64
C ARG A 20 4.34 -29.57 -11.14
N PRO A 21 4.53 -28.47 -11.88
CA PRO A 21 4.36 -28.51 -13.32
C PRO A 21 5.52 -29.28 -13.96
N SER A 22 5.22 -30.46 -14.49
CA SER A 22 6.11 -31.23 -15.35
C SER A 22 6.27 -30.52 -16.68
N ALA A 23 7.53 -30.36 -17.10
CA ALA A 23 7.90 -29.76 -18.37
C ALA A 23 7.40 -30.62 -19.53
N ARG A 24 6.22 -30.29 -20.10
CA ARG A 24 5.78 -30.83 -21.40
C ARG A 24 6.51 -30.10 -22.52
N ALA A 25 7.45 -30.82 -23.12
CA ALA A 25 8.08 -30.49 -24.38
C ALA A 25 7.00 -30.22 -25.45
N ARG A 26 6.93 -28.98 -25.94
CA ARG A 26 6.15 -28.65 -27.12
C ARG A 26 6.89 -29.18 -28.34
N HIS A 27 6.45 -30.33 -28.85
CA HIS A 27 6.76 -30.75 -30.21
C HIS A 27 6.22 -29.70 -31.19
N ARG A 28 7.09 -28.81 -31.67
CA ARG A 28 6.79 -27.97 -32.84
C ARG A 28 6.80 -28.89 -34.06
N ARG A 29 5.62 -29.32 -34.50
CA ARG A 29 5.43 -29.88 -35.84
C ARG A 29 5.85 -28.80 -36.85
N ARG A 30 6.97 -29.05 -37.56
CA ARG A 30 7.34 -28.29 -38.76
C ARG A 30 6.38 -28.74 -39.86
N LEU A 31 5.43 -27.87 -40.22
CA LEU A 31 4.79 -27.97 -41.53
C LEU A 31 5.82 -27.48 -42.55
N VAL A 32 6.30 -28.38 -43.39
CA VAL A 32 7.16 -28.04 -44.54
C VAL A 32 6.21 -27.68 -45.68
N CYS A 33 6.12 -26.39 -46.00
CA CYS A 33 5.41 -25.92 -47.18
C CYS A 33 6.35 -26.09 -48.39
N SER A 34 5.89 -26.85 -49.39
CA SER A 34 6.57 -27.03 -50.67
C SER A 34 6.20 -25.89 -51.60
N CYS A 35 6.98 -24.82 -51.63
CA CYS A 35 6.98 -23.88 -52.75
C CYS A 35 8.39 -23.81 -53.34
N SER A 36 8.52 -24.43 -54.51
CA SER A 36 9.64 -24.34 -55.43
C SER A 36 9.73 -22.94 -56.02
N GLY A 37 10.90 -22.31 -55.88
CA GLY A 37 11.28 -21.15 -56.67
C GLY A 37 11.26 -19.82 -55.93
N PHE A 38 12.24 -19.60 -55.05
CA PHE A 38 12.79 -18.27 -54.82
C PHE A 38 14.27 -18.40 -54.48
N GLN A 39 15.11 -17.88 -55.37
CA GLN A 39 16.57 -17.93 -55.27
C GLN A 39 17.06 -17.33 -53.95
N GLN A 40 17.97 -18.06 -53.31
CA GLN A 40 18.66 -17.70 -52.09
C GLN A 40 19.55 -16.47 -52.31
N LEU A 41 19.17 -15.34 -51.75
CA LEU A 41 20.16 -14.42 -51.17
C LEU A 41 20.48 -14.94 -49.78
N ALA A 42 21.57 -15.70 -49.67
CA ALA A 42 22.15 -16.09 -48.40
C ALA A 42 22.72 -14.85 -47.71
N LEU A 43 21.85 -14.06 -47.08
CA LEU A 43 22.25 -13.20 -45.97
C LEU A 43 22.92 -14.12 -44.95
N SER A 44 24.24 -13.99 -44.82
CA SER A 44 25.03 -14.66 -43.81
C SER A 44 24.56 -14.19 -42.44
N LEU A 45 23.46 -14.76 -41.95
CA LEU A 45 23.07 -14.69 -40.55
C LEU A 45 24.14 -15.45 -39.79
N THR A 46 25.19 -14.73 -39.41
CA THR A 46 26.12 -15.21 -38.41
C THR A 46 25.29 -15.66 -37.20
N PRO A 47 25.48 -16.87 -36.67
CA PRO A 47 24.72 -17.33 -35.53
C PRO A 47 25.01 -16.34 -34.39
N ARG A 48 23.98 -15.56 -34.00
CA ARG A 48 24.09 -14.67 -32.85
C ARG A 48 24.47 -15.55 -31.67
N ARG A 49 25.67 -15.33 -31.12
CA ARG A 49 26.10 -15.96 -29.86
C ARG A 49 24.95 -15.85 -28.87
N PRO A 50 24.56 -16.93 -28.17
CA PRO A 50 23.59 -16.81 -27.09
C PRO A 50 24.10 -15.72 -26.14
N PRO A 51 23.22 -14.87 -25.58
CA PRO A 51 23.66 -13.88 -24.61
C PRO A 51 24.43 -14.63 -23.53
N ARG A 52 25.70 -14.27 -23.34
CA ARG A 52 26.53 -14.82 -22.26
C ARG A 52 25.66 -14.78 -21.00
N SER A 53 25.36 -15.94 -20.42
CA SER A 53 24.70 -16.00 -19.13
C SER A 53 25.55 -15.16 -18.19
N ARG A 54 25.05 -13.97 -17.82
CA ARG A 54 25.72 -13.16 -16.80
C ARG A 54 25.90 -14.11 -15.62
N PRO A 55 27.12 -14.34 -15.10
CA PRO A 55 27.30 -15.18 -13.94
C PRO A 55 26.34 -14.61 -12.89
N GLN A 56 25.43 -15.46 -12.42
CA GLN A 56 24.43 -15.08 -11.44
C GLN A 56 25.22 -14.74 -10.19
N ARG A 57 25.64 -13.48 -10.08
CA ARG A 57 26.36 -12.94 -8.93
C ARG A 57 25.41 -13.20 -7.79
N GLN A 58 25.69 -14.23 -7.00
CA GLN A 58 24.98 -14.47 -5.77
C GLN A 58 25.18 -13.20 -4.97
N ARG A 59 24.17 -12.31 -4.98
CA ARG A 59 24.15 -11.16 -4.10
C ARG A 59 24.11 -11.80 -2.73
N SER A 60 25.26 -11.81 -2.05
CA SER A 60 25.35 -12.15 -0.64
C SER A 60 24.22 -11.38 0.04
N ARG A 61 23.25 -12.11 0.61
CA ARG A 61 22.12 -11.49 1.28
C ARG A 61 22.71 -10.47 2.25
N PRO A 62 22.41 -9.16 2.11
CA PRO A 62 22.96 -8.19 3.04
C PRO A 62 22.54 -8.64 4.44
N ARG A 63 23.52 -8.78 5.34
CA ARG A 63 23.22 -9.02 6.75
C ARG A 63 22.33 -7.85 7.18
N LEU A 64 21.11 -8.16 7.61
CA LEU A 64 20.19 -7.14 8.10
C LEU A 64 20.89 -6.39 9.23
N SER A 65 20.89 -5.05 9.16
CA SER A 65 21.39 -4.28 10.28
C SER A 65 20.56 -4.62 11.54
N PRO A 66 21.15 -4.58 12.75
CA PRO A 66 20.39 -4.79 13.98
C PRO A 66 19.13 -3.89 14.06
N ALA A 67 19.21 -2.67 13.54
CA ALA A 67 18.07 -1.76 13.40
C ALA A 67 16.97 -2.32 12.49
N HIS A 68 17.31 -2.91 11.34
CA HIS A 68 16.30 -3.53 10.47
C HIS A 68 15.66 -4.75 11.13
N ALA A 69 16.42 -5.58 11.85
CA ALA A 69 15.87 -6.71 12.60
C ALA A 69 14.86 -6.24 13.65
N LEU A 70 15.21 -5.23 14.44
CA LEU A 70 14.30 -4.64 15.44
C LEU A 70 13.01 -4.10 14.82
N ALA A 71 13.09 -3.44 13.65
CA ALA A 71 11.89 -2.98 12.96
C ALA A 71 11.00 -4.15 12.48
N LEU A 72 11.61 -5.23 11.98
CA LEU A 72 10.89 -6.42 11.50
C LEU A 72 10.19 -7.19 12.62
N GLU A 73 10.73 -7.18 13.84
CA GLU A 73 10.10 -7.77 15.04
C GLU A 73 8.82 -7.04 15.47
N HIS A 74 8.55 -5.86 14.90
CA HIS A 74 7.42 -5.02 15.27
C HIS A 74 6.49 -4.70 14.09
N LEU A 75 6.48 -5.52 13.04
CA LEU A 75 5.58 -5.33 11.90
C LEU A 75 4.10 -5.34 12.31
N GLU A 76 3.72 -6.09 13.34
CA GLU A 76 2.34 -6.10 13.85
C GLU A 76 1.92 -4.74 14.41
N LEU A 77 2.87 -3.91 14.87
CA LEU A 77 2.60 -2.53 15.26
C LEU A 77 2.28 -1.67 14.03
N ALA A 78 3.02 -1.84 12.93
CA ALA A 78 2.75 -1.15 11.67
C ALA A 78 1.36 -1.52 11.13
N ASP A 79 1.00 -2.81 11.15
CA ASP A 79 -0.32 -3.29 10.70
C ASP A 79 -1.46 -2.65 11.52
N LYS A 80 -1.31 -2.62 12.85
CA LYS A 80 -2.29 -1.99 13.75
C LYS A 80 -2.43 -0.49 13.49
N ILE A 81 -1.32 0.21 13.28
CA ILE A 81 -1.33 1.66 13.02
C ILE A 81 -1.98 1.92 11.66
N ALA A 82 -1.54 1.24 10.60
CA ALA A 82 -2.09 1.38 9.26
C ALA A 82 -3.59 1.08 9.22
N GLY A 83 -4.03 0.00 9.89
CA GLY A 83 -5.44 -0.34 9.99
C GLY A 83 -6.28 0.73 10.70
N ASN A 84 -5.73 1.41 11.71
CA ASN A 84 -6.42 2.52 12.37
C ASN A 84 -6.60 3.73 11.45
N PHE A 85 -5.61 4.03 10.61
CA PHE A 85 -5.70 5.10 9.61
C PHE A 85 -6.64 4.72 8.46
N ALA A 86 -6.55 3.50 7.94
CA ALA A 86 -7.40 3.00 6.85
C ALA A 86 -8.90 3.02 7.19
N ARG A 87 -9.27 2.91 8.47
CA ARG A 87 -10.68 3.06 8.91
C ARG A 87 -11.18 4.51 8.90
N ARG A 88 -10.29 5.49 8.78
CA ARG A 88 -10.59 6.93 8.87
C ARG A 88 -10.27 7.68 7.57
N THR A 89 -9.50 7.06 6.68
CA THR A 89 -9.04 7.65 5.43
C THR A 89 -9.34 6.72 4.27
N SER A 90 -9.54 7.26 3.08
CA SER A 90 -9.84 6.47 1.87
C SER A 90 -8.60 5.89 1.20
N HIS A 91 -7.45 5.89 1.88
CA HIS A 91 -6.19 5.36 1.31
C HIS A 91 -6.08 3.85 1.48
N PRO A 92 -5.48 3.13 0.51
CA PRO A 92 -5.26 1.70 0.61
C PRO A 92 -4.48 1.33 1.87
N PHE A 93 -4.88 0.23 2.51
CA PHE A 93 -4.20 -0.29 3.69
C PHE A 93 -2.71 -0.56 3.41
N ASP A 94 -2.39 -1.12 2.23
CA ASP A 94 -1.01 -1.48 1.88
C ASP A 94 -0.10 -0.26 1.78
N ASP A 95 -0.58 0.86 1.27
CA ASP A 95 0.19 2.11 1.20
C ASP A 95 0.46 2.67 2.61
N LEU A 96 -0.58 2.71 3.45
CA LEU A 96 -0.46 3.15 4.84
C LEU A 96 0.46 2.23 5.64
N ARG A 97 0.43 0.92 5.37
CA ARG A 97 1.31 -0.08 5.96
C ARG A 97 2.75 0.15 5.54
N GLN A 98 3.02 0.44 4.27
CA GLN A 98 4.38 0.76 3.80
C GLN A 98 4.94 1.98 4.54
N LEU A 99 4.14 3.04 4.67
CA LEU A 99 4.52 4.25 5.40
C LEU A 99 4.80 3.97 6.88
N ALA A 100 3.95 3.16 7.52
CA ALA A 100 4.17 2.73 8.90
C ALA A 100 5.50 1.97 9.05
N VAL A 101 5.80 1.05 8.14
CA VAL A 101 7.06 0.27 8.12
C VAL A 101 8.26 1.18 7.92
N ILE A 102 8.19 2.18 7.02
CA ILE A 102 9.24 3.19 6.85
C ILE A 102 9.48 3.94 8.16
N GLY A 103 8.42 4.30 8.88
CA GLY A 103 8.51 4.93 10.20
C GLY A 103 9.19 4.03 11.24
N LEU A 104 8.86 2.73 11.27
CA LEU A 104 9.54 1.77 12.15
C LEU A 104 11.04 1.66 11.85
N LEU A 105 11.43 1.62 10.57
CA LEU A 105 12.84 1.59 10.17
C LEU A 105 13.58 2.86 10.61
N LYS A 106 12.96 4.04 10.42
CA LYS A 106 13.49 5.33 10.87
C LYS A 106 13.63 5.43 12.39
N ALA A 107 12.70 4.83 13.14
CA ALA A 107 12.75 4.74 14.58
C ALA A 107 13.88 3.80 15.03
N ALA A 108 13.96 2.59 14.46
CA ALA A 108 14.96 1.60 14.82
C ALA A 108 16.38 2.08 14.54
N ALA A 109 16.59 2.86 13.48
CA ALA A 109 17.88 3.47 13.17
C ALA A 109 18.36 4.50 14.22
N ARG A 110 17.44 5.07 15.02
CA ARG A 110 17.72 6.13 16.01
C ARG A 110 17.48 5.70 17.45
N PHE A 111 16.92 4.52 17.67
CA PHE A 111 16.54 4.05 18.99
C PHE A 111 17.76 3.62 19.77
N ASP A 112 17.94 4.23 20.94
CA ASP A 112 18.92 3.81 21.94
C ASP A 112 18.19 3.12 23.10
N GLY A 113 18.46 1.83 23.27
CA GLY A 113 17.85 0.98 24.30
C GLY A 113 18.38 1.21 25.72
N THR A 114 19.44 2.02 25.89
CA THR A 114 20.06 2.26 27.20
C THR A 114 19.16 3.06 28.16
N GLY A 115 18.22 3.84 27.63
CA GLY A 115 17.35 4.73 28.41
C GLY A 115 16.11 4.08 29.04
N GLY A 116 16.02 2.75 29.10
CA GLY A 116 14.91 2.02 29.76
C GLY A 116 13.52 2.15 29.11
N ARG A 117 13.42 2.87 27.99
CA ARG A 117 12.15 3.03 27.24
C ARG A 117 11.96 1.86 26.28
N SER A 118 10.75 1.31 26.23
CA SER A 118 10.41 0.30 25.23
C SER A 118 10.43 0.90 23.82
N PHE A 119 10.85 0.12 22.83
CA PHE A 119 10.83 0.52 21.42
C PHE A 119 9.42 0.83 20.91
N ARG A 120 8.39 0.09 21.36
CA ARG A 120 7.03 0.18 20.81
C ARG A 120 6.40 1.60 20.89
N PRO A 121 6.33 2.26 22.05
CA PRO A 121 5.81 3.63 22.13
C PRO A 121 6.63 4.64 21.34
N TYR A 122 7.95 4.45 21.30
CA TYR A 122 8.86 5.30 20.53
C TYR A 122 8.63 5.15 19.02
N ALA A 123 8.54 3.92 18.52
CA ALA A 123 8.34 3.66 17.10
C ALA A 123 6.95 4.08 16.60
N ARG A 124 5.93 4.04 17.48
CA ARG A 124 4.58 4.52 17.16
C ARG A 124 4.56 5.98 16.75
N THR A 125 5.32 6.87 17.39
CA THR A 125 5.33 8.29 17.02
C THR A 125 5.90 8.51 15.63
N TYR A 126 6.95 7.78 15.26
CA TYR A 126 7.54 7.81 13.91
C TYR A 126 6.58 7.27 12.86
N ALA A 127 5.99 6.10 13.08
CA ALA A 127 5.05 5.50 12.13
C ALA A 127 3.81 6.39 11.90
N ASN A 128 3.24 6.95 12.97
CA ASN A 128 2.15 7.92 12.86
C ASN A 128 2.60 9.18 12.08
N GLY A 129 3.82 9.66 12.34
CA GLY A 129 4.40 10.82 11.67
C GLY A 129 4.49 10.60 10.16
N GLU A 130 5.08 9.49 9.71
CA GLU A 130 5.22 9.18 8.28
C GLU A 130 3.87 9.12 7.57
N ILE A 131 2.87 8.44 8.16
CA ILE A 131 1.52 8.40 7.59
C ILE A 131 0.91 9.80 7.55
N THR A 132 1.00 10.57 8.64
CA THR A 132 0.37 11.90 8.71
C THR A 132 1.02 12.87 7.72
N HIS A 133 2.34 12.80 7.54
CA HIS A 133 3.05 13.56 6.51
C HIS A 133 2.55 13.21 5.11
N TYR A 134 2.48 11.92 4.79
CA TYR A 134 1.94 11.47 3.51
C TYR A 134 0.51 11.97 3.27
N LEU A 135 -0.38 11.79 4.25
CA LEU A 135 -1.78 12.22 4.15
C LEU A 135 -1.92 13.74 4.01
N ARG A 136 -1.02 14.53 4.61
CA ARG A 136 -1.01 15.98 4.46
C ARG A 136 -0.72 16.39 3.02
N ASP A 137 0.18 15.68 2.37
CA ASP A 137 0.70 16.01 1.04
C ASP A 137 -0.13 15.37 -0.09
N HIS A 138 -0.75 14.21 0.17
CA HIS A 138 -1.44 13.38 -0.82
C HIS A 138 -2.92 13.11 -0.51
N GLY A 139 -3.46 13.72 0.55
CA GLY A 139 -4.85 13.48 0.99
C GLY A 139 -5.92 14.03 0.04
N PHE A 140 -5.57 14.89 -0.92
CA PHE A 140 -6.52 15.51 -1.85
C PHE A 140 -6.04 15.36 -3.28
N ALA A 141 -6.94 15.05 -4.21
CA ALA A 141 -6.59 14.93 -5.64
C ALA A 141 -6.31 16.26 -6.32
N ILE A 142 -6.84 17.33 -5.75
CA ILE A 142 -6.61 18.69 -6.20
C ILE A 142 -6.02 19.45 -5.02
N LYS A 143 -5.05 20.32 -5.27
CA LYS A 143 -4.44 21.15 -4.22
C LYS A 143 -5.50 22.12 -3.66
N VAL A 144 -6.11 21.75 -2.54
CA VAL A 144 -7.10 22.59 -1.85
C VAL A 144 -6.39 23.69 -1.04
N PRO A 145 -6.81 24.96 -1.13
CA PRO A 145 -6.27 26.03 -0.30
C PRO A 145 -6.33 25.71 1.21
N PRO A 146 -5.33 26.08 2.03
CA PRO A 146 -5.33 25.83 3.47
C PRO A 146 -6.60 26.33 4.17
N SER A 147 -7.09 27.53 3.81
CA SER A 147 -8.30 28.12 4.39
C SER A 147 -9.56 27.25 4.20
N TRP A 148 -9.66 26.56 3.07
CA TRP A 148 -10.79 25.67 2.80
C TRP A 148 -10.71 24.40 3.66
N ARG A 149 -9.49 23.88 3.89
CA ARG A 149 -9.28 22.72 4.77
C ARG A 149 -9.65 23.03 6.21
N ASP A 150 -9.32 24.23 6.69
CA ASP A 150 -9.66 24.68 8.05
C ASP A 150 -11.17 24.85 8.22
N LEU A 151 -11.85 25.42 7.22
CA LEU A 151 -13.32 25.52 7.19
C LEU A 151 -13.98 24.15 7.16
N TYR A 152 -13.48 23.23 6.33
CA TYR A 152 -13.98 21.85 6.26
C TYR A 152 -13.81 21.11 7.60
N ALA A 153 -12.63 21.22 8.23
CA ALA A 153 -12.38 20.61 9.54
C ALA A 153 -13.29 21.18 10.64
N SER A 154 -13.57 22.48 10.58
CA SER A 154 -14.50 23.15 11.49
C SER A 154 -15.95 22.70 11.26
N GLY A 155 -16.40 22.57 10.01
CA GLY A 155 -17.72 22.03 9.69
C GLY A 155 -17.88 20.56 10.12
N GLN A 156 -16.84 19.74 9.95
CA GLN A 156 -16.82 18.35 10.45
C GLN A 156 -16.87 18.26 11.98
N LYS A 157 -16.32 19.26 12.68
CA LYS A 157 -16.47 19.38 14.14
C LYS A 157 -17.93 19.68 14.51
N LEU A 158 -18.58 20.62 13.84
CA LEU A 158 -19.99 20.96 14.06
C LEU A 158 -20.94 19.77 13.79
N LEU A 159 -20.66 18.97 12.76
CA LEU A 159 -21.41 17.73 12.48
C LEU A 159 -21.30 16.72 13.63
N ARG A 160 -20.11 16.54 14.20
CA ARG A 160 -19.90 15.66 15.36
C ARG A 160 -20.59 16.17 16.63
N GLU A 161 -20.78 17.48 16.73
CA GLU A 161 -21.55 18.13 17.80
C GLU A 161 -23.08 18.05 17.57
N GLY A 162 -23.52 17.38 16.50
CA GLY A 162 -24.95 17.15 16.22
C GLY A 162 -25.65 18.32 15.53
N GLN A 163 -24.90 19.25 14.94
CA GLN A 163 -25.52 20.33 14.17
C GLN A 163 -26.17 19.84 12.88
N PRO A 164 -27.34 20.38 12.50
CA PRO A 164 -27.96 20.02 11.24
C PRO A 164 -27.09 20.51 10.07
N PRO A 165 -26.97 19.73 8.97
CA PRO A 165 -26.12 20.07 7.82
C PRO A 165 -26.36 21.48 7.25
N ASP A 166 -27.62 21.92 7.25
CA ASP A 166 -28.03 23.21 6.68
C ASP A 166 -27.57 24.41 7.52
N ALA A 167 -27.31 24.22 8.82
CA ALA A 167 -26.85 25.27 9.72
C ALA A 167 -25.32 25.47 9.70
N ILE A 168 -24.57 24.57 9.06
CA ILE A 168 -23.10 24.60 9.08
C ILE A 168 -22.58 25.84 8.36
N SER A 169 -23.07 26.15 7.17
CA SER A 169 -22.62 27.31 6.40
C SER A 169 -22.89 28.62 7.15
N GLN A 170 -24.07 28.72 7.79
CA GLN A 170 -24.46 29.87 8.61
C GLN A 170 -23.54 30.03 9.82
N ARG A 171 -23.22 28.94 10.53
CA ARG A 171 -22.30 28.96 11.69
C ARG A 171 -20.86 29.29 11.32
N LEU A 172 -20.43 28.89 10.12
CA LEU A 172 -19.11 29.20 9.59
C LEU A 172 -19.04 30.61 8.97
N GLY A 173 -20.17 31.32 8.83
CA GLY A 173 -20.23 32.65 8.23
C GLY A 173 -19.98 32.66 6.72
N ILE A 174 -20.31 31.57 6.02
CA ILE A 174 -20.11 31.42 4.57
C ILE A 174 -21.43 31.09 3.85
N THR A 175 -21.48 31.30 2.54
CA THR A 175 -22.66 30.93 1.74
C THR A 175 -22.80 29.42 1.63
N ALA A 176 -24.05 28.93 1.45
CA ALA A 176 -24.32 27.50 1.29
C ALA A 176 -23.65 26.92 0.02
N GLU A 177 -23.59 27.71 -1.05
CA GLU A 177 -22.87 27.35 -2.28
C GLU A 177 -21.36 27.20 -2.02
N ARG A 178 -20.76 28.14 -1.30
CA ARG A 178 -19.34 28.07 -0.96
C ARG A 178 -19.01 26.89 -0.05
N TRP A 179 -19.90 26.57 0.90
CA TRP A 179 -19.77 25.37 1.72
C TRP A 179 -19.80 24.11 0.86
N ARG A 180 -20.71 24.02 -0.12
CA ARG A 180 -20.79 22.90 -1.06
C ARG A 180 -19.53 22.76 -1.91
N GLU A 181 -19.00 23.85 -2.46
CA GLU A 181 -17.71 23.85 -3.18
C GLU A 181 -16.56 23.31 -2.32
N ILE A 182 -16.49 23.75 -1.06
CA ILE A 182 -15.47 23.29 -0.10
C ILE A 182 -15.65 21.80 0.18
N GLN A 183 -16.90 21.33 0.37
CA GLN A 183 -17.20 19.92 0.57
C GLN A 183 -16.79 19.08 -0.65
N ASP A 184 -17.18 19.50 -1.85
CA ASP A 184 -16.85 18.80 -3.09
C ASP A 184 -15.33 18.72 -3.27
N ALA A 185 -14.62 19.85 -3.14
CA ALA A 185 -13.16 19.89 -3.26
C ALA A 185 -12.44 19.04 -2.18
N CYS A 186 -12.92 19.05 -0.93
CA CYS A 186 -12.31 18.28 0.15
C CYS A 186 -12.71 16.80 0.14
N SER A 187 -13.79 16.42 -0.55
CA SER A 187 -14.25 15.03 -0.63
C SER A 187 -13.48 14.21 -1.67
N ILE A 188 -12.87 14.87 -2.68
CA ILE A 188 -12.09 14.21 -3.73
C ILE A 188 -10.73 13.78 -3.17
N THR A 189 -10.65 12.51 -2.76
CA THR A 189 -9.41 11.88 -2.29
C THR A 189 -8.73 11.15 -3.45
N VAL A 190 -7.40 11.26 -3.58
CA VAL A 190 -6.64 10.40 -4.50
C VAL A 190 -6.73 8.97 -3.99
N ILE A 191 -7.52 8.14 -4.66
CA ILE A 191 -7.38 6.69 -4.57
C ILE A 191 -6.25 6.35 -5.53
N ALA A 192 -5.16 5.78 -5.01
CA ALA A 192 -4.05 5.35 -5.85
C ALA A 192 -4.59 4.46 -6.98
N LEU A 193 -4.29 4.82 -8.23
CA LEU A 193 -4.63 4.03 -9.42
C LEU A 193 -4.06 2.63 -9.21
N GLN A 194 -4.94 1.65 -9.03
CA GLN A 194 -4.53 0.25 -9.06
C GLN A 194 -4.03 -0.03 -10.49
N PRO A 195 -2.79 -0.50 -10.69
CA PRO A 195 -2.35 -0.87 -12.02
C PRO A 195 -3.18 -2.08 -12.47
N ASP A 196 -3.92 -1.91 -13.57
CA ASP A 196 -4.66 -3.01 -14.20
C ASP A 196 -3.69 -4.16 -14.51
N SER A 197 -4.11 -5.37 -14.12
CA SER A 197 -3.30 -6.60 -14.13
C SER A 197 -2.99 -7.12 -15.53
#